data_AF-A0A963JYQ7-F1
#
_entry.id   AF-A0A963JYQ7-F1
#
_cell.length_a   1.000
_cell.length_b   1.000
_cell.length_c   1.000
_cell.angle_alpha   90.00
_cell.angle_beta   90.00
_cell.angle_gamma   90.00
#
_symmetry.space_group_name_H-M   'P 1'
#
loop_
_entity.id
_entity.type
_entity.pdbx_description
1 polymer ?
#
loop_
_entity_poly.entity_id
_entity_poly.type
_entity_poly.pdbx_seq_one_letter_code
_entity_poly.pdbx_strand_id
1 'polypeptide(L)'
;LEVGDVVETGADSTAIIAFADGSRVLLGENAQLELDRLGEYRRTGMVDTRLKLERGRLETRVEPAVGSGSRFEVWTPPAVSSVRGTDLRVGLDEAGERSATEVLTGNVRVAARSTARSVGAGMGTVTLQGSAPLPPRPLLDP
;
A
#
# COMPACT_ATOMS: atom_id res chain seq x y z
N LEU A 1 16.60 -4.37 7.43
CA LEU A 1 15.47 -4.98 6.72
C LEU A 1 15.91 -5.22 5.29
N GLU A 2 15.82 -6.46 4.86
CA GLU A 2 16.21 -6.94 3.54
C GLU A 2 14.98 -7.47 2.80
N VAL A 3 15.16 -7.78 1.51
CA VAL A 3 14.09 -8.40 0.72
C VAL A 3 13.74 -9.76 1.29
N GLY A 4 12.45 -10.05 1.44
CA GLY A 4 11.93 -11.28 2.01
C GLY A 4 11.74 -11.24 3.53
N ASP A 5 12.18 -10.18 4.21
CA ASP A 5 11.87 -9.99 5.63
C ASP A 5 10.35 -9.82 5.84
N VAL A 6 9.87 -10.38 6.94
CA VAL A 6 8.49 -10.22 7.42
C VAL A 6 8.52 -9.40 8.71
N VAL A 7 7.72 -8.34 8.74
CA VAL A 7 7.52 -7.49 9.91
C VAL A 7 6.14 -7.79 10.49
N GLU A 8 6.10 -8.14 11.78
CA GLU A 8 4.88 -8.44 12.51
C GLU A 8 4.70 -7.50 13.69
N THR A 9 3.44 -7.18 13.97
CA THR A 9 3.02 -6.39 15.14
C THR A 9 1.95 -7.17 15.90
N GLY A 10 2.03 -7.16 17.22
CA GLY A 10 1.01 -7.73 18.10
C GLY A 10 -0.14 -6.77 18.35
N ALA A 11 -1.00 -7.14 19.30
CA ALA A 11 -2.03 -6.25 19.84
C ALA A 11 -1.38 -5.01 20.48
N ASP A 12 -2.05 -3.85 20.41
CA ASP A 12 -1.61 -2.58 20.99
C ASP A 12 -0.19 -2.16 20.55
N SER A 13 0.26 -2.64 19.38
CA SER A 13 1.60 -2.45 18.87
C SER A 13 1.60 -1.79 17.50
N THR A 14 2.60 -0.97 17.23
CA THR A 14 2.82 -0.36 15.92
C THR A 14 4.29 -0.36 15.56
N ALA A 15 4.60 -0.43 14.26
CA ALA A 15 5.97 -0.29 13.76
C ALA A 15 6.05 0.77 12.67
N ILE A 16 7.16 1.53 12.64
CA ILE A 16 7.44 2.47 11.55
C ILE A 16 8.64 1.95 10.77
N ILE A 17 8.48 1.81 9.47
CA ILE A 17 9.54 1.43 8.53
C ILE A 17 9.86 2.67 7.67
N ALA A 18 11.11 3.10 7.70
CA ALA A 18 11.62 4.18 6.85
C ALA A 18 12.45 3.59 5.72
N PHE A 19 12.15 4.01 4.49
CA PHE A 19 12.81 3.56 3.27
C PHE A 19 13.89 4.56 2.84
N ALA A 20 14.83 4.10 2.01
CA ALA A 20 15.96 4.92 1.56
C ALA A 20 15.54 6.11 0.68
N ASP A 21 14.40 6.00 0.00
CA ASP A 21 13.81 7.07 -0.82
C ASP A 21 13.07 8.15 0.00
N GLY A 22 13.03 8.00 1.33
CA GLY A 22 12.31 8.89 2.23
C GLY A 22 10.85 8.47 2.49
N SER A 23 10.32 7.49 1.76
CA SER A 23 9.00 6.93 1.99
C SER A 23 8.92 6.28 3.38
N ARG A 24 7.72 6.26 3.97
CA ARG A 24 7.48 5.69 5.30
C ARG A 24 6.23 4.84 5.31
N VAL A 25 6.28 3.77 6.10
CA VAL A 25 5.14 2.89 6.37
C VAL A 25 4.93 2.83 7.87
N LEU A 26 3.73 3.16 8.34
CA LEU A 26 3.24 2.85 9.67
C LEU A 26 2.43 1.55 9.58
N LEU A 27 2.93 0.50 10.20
CA LEU A 27 2.24 -0.77 10.35
C LEU A 27 1.42 -0.72 11.65
N GLY A 28 0.11 -0.87 11.54
CA GLY A 28 -0.82 -0.91 12.67
C GLY A 28 -0.75 -2.24 13.42
N GLU A 29 -1.56 -2.41 14.46
CA GLU A 29 -1.58 -3.63 15.28
C GLU A 29 -2.04 -4.88 14.53
N ASN A 30 -1.68 -6.04 15.09
CA ASN A 30 -2.05 -7.37 14.59
C ASN A 30 -1.74 -7.58 13.10
N ALA A 31 -0.75 -6.87 12.58
CA ALA A 31 -0.45 -6.83 11.16
C ALA A 31 0.80 -7.64 10.81
N GLN A 32 0.83 -8.10 9.56
CA GLN A 32 1.93 -8.84 8.99
C GLN A 32 2.24 -8.28 7.59
N LEU A 33 3.47 -7.81 7.41
CA LEU A 33 3.95 -7.17 6.19
C LEU A 33 5.22 -7.86 5.69
N GLU A 34 5.18 -8.40 4.47
CA GLU A 34 6.37 -8.93 3.79
C GLU A 34 6.96 -7.87 2.86
N LEU A 35 8.29 -7.73 2.92
CA LEU A 35 9.06 -6.86 2.04
C LEU A 35 9.48 -7.61 0.76
N ASP A 36 8.52 -7.83 -0.15
CA ASP A 36 8.73 -8.64 -1.38
C ASP A 36 9.80 -8.06 -2.32
N ARG A 37 9.90 -6.73 -2.42
CA ARG A 37 10.94 -6.06 -3.21
C ARG A 37 11.39 -4.76 -2.57
N LEU A 38 12.70 -4.56 -2.53
CA LEU A 38 13.39 -3.36 -2.06
C LEU A 38 14.57 -3.08 -2.98
N GLY A 39 14.30 -2.49 -4.14
CA GLY A 39 15.33 -2.10 -5.12
C GLY A 39 15.60 -0.60 -5.08
N GLU A 40 16.88 -0.21 -5.12
CA GLU A 40 17.29 1.18 -5.33
C GLU A 40 18.37 1.25 -6.42
N TYR A 41 18.14 2.09 -7.42
CA TYR A 41 19.05 2.35 -8.51
C TYR A 41 19.79 3.66 -8.25
N ARG A 42 20.89 3.61 -7.48
CA ARG A 42 21.66 4.80 -7.04
C ARG A 42 22.05 5.79 -8.16
N ARG A 43 22.23 5.31 -9.40
CA ARG A 43 22.58 6.18 -10.54
C ARG A 43 21.42 7.06 -11.02
N THR A 44 20.19 6.58 -10.88
CA THR A 44 18.99 7.26 -11.39
C THR A 44 18.08 7.75 -10.27
N GLY A 45 18.31 7.32 -9.02
CA GLY A 45 17.42 7.56 -7.89
C GLY A 45 16.10 6.79 -7.97
N MET A 46 15.99 5.84 -8.91
CA MET A 46 14.77 5.04 -9.06
C MET A 46 14.66 3.98 -7.99
N VAL A 47 13.44 3.67 -7.57
CA VAL A 47 13.16 2.61 -6.57
C VAL A 47 12.11 1.62 -7.05
N ASP A 48 12.26 0.35 -6.69
CA ASP A 48 11.26 -0.71 -6.88
C ASP A 48 10.91 -1.30 -5.51
N THR A 49 9.85 -0.77 -4.92
CA THR A 49 9.34 -1.20 -3.63
C THR A 49 8.03 -1.95 -3.80
N ARG A 50 7.98 -3.17 -3.29
CA ARG A 50 6.75 -3.95 -3.18
C ARG A 50 6.59 -4.46 -1.76
N LEU A 51 5.45 -4.13 -1.18
CA LEU A 51 5.03 -4.54 0.15
C LEU A 51 3.83 -5.46 0.01
N LYS A 52 3.82 -6.60 0.67
CA LYS A 52 2.63 -7.47 0.75
C LYS A 52 2.06 -7.42 2.16
N LEU A 53 0.87 -6.86 2.29
CA LEU A 53 0.12 -6.86 3.54
C LEU A 53 -0.74 -8.13 3.58
N GLU A 54 -0.35 -9.05 4.45
CA GLU A 54 -1.02 -10.35 4.61
C GLU A 54 -2.10 -10.31 5.70
N ARG A 55 -2.00 -9.37 6.65
CA ARG A 55 -3.00 -9.12 7.70
C ARG A 55 -2.86 -7.70 8.25
N GLY A 56 -3.97 -7.15 8.75
CA GLY A 56 -4.00 -5.91 9.50
C GLY A 56 -4.10 -4.68 8.60
N ARG A 57 -3.43 -3.59 9.00
CA ARG A 57 -3.48 -2.30 8.29
C ARG A 57 -2.13 -1.64 8.23
N LEU A 58 -1.93 -0.85 7.19
CA LEU A 58 -0.80 0.05 7.07
C LEU A 58 -1.24 1.45 6.61
N GLU A 59 -0.46 2.44 6.97
CA GLU A 59 -0.52 3.78 6.41
C GLU A 59 0.83 4.06 5.75
N THR A 60 0.82 4.60 4.54
CA THR A 60 2.07 4.97 3.86
C THR A 60 2.07 6.44 3.50
N ARG A 61 3.26 7.02 3.58
CA ARG A 61 3.61 8.29 2.95
C ARG A 61 4.70 7.98 1.93
N VAL A 62 4.31 7.99 0.66
CA VAL A 62 5.21 7.62 -0.44
C VAL A 62 5.72 8.89 -1.10
N GLU A 63 7.04 9.02 -1.20
CA GLU A 63 7.65 10.14 -1.90
C GLU A 63 7.37 10.08 -3.42
N PRO A 64 7.29 11.23 -4.12
CA PRO A 64 7.06 11.24 -5.56
C PRO A 64 8.12 10.43 -6.32
N ALA A 65 7.66 9.50 -7.16
CA ALA A 65 8.54 8.61 -7.90
C ALA A 65 9.49 9.35 -8.87
N VAL A 66 10.79 9.11 -8.72
CA VAL A 66 11.84 9.63 -9.60
C VAL A 66 11.99 8.72 -10.81
N GLY A 67 11.83 9.24 -12.03
CA GLY A 67 11.93 8.45 -13.27
C GLY A 67 10.71 7.57 -13.56
N SER A 68 10.65 7.02 -14.79
CA SER A 68 9.50 6.25 -15.28
C SER A 68 9.46 4.80 -14.80
N GLY A 69 10.60 4.23 -14.41
CA GLY A 69 10.66 2.85 -13.92
C GLY A 69 10.53 2.69 -12.41
N SER A 70 10.36 3.79 -11.66
CA SER A 70 10.12 3.71 -10.22
C SER A 70 8.73 3.16 -9.94
N ARG A 71 8.64 2.26 -8.95
CA ARG A 71 7.43 1.53 -8.59
C ARG A 71 7.33 1.44 -7.08
N PHE A 72 6.17 1.82 -6.56
CA PHE A 72 5.78 1.54 -5.19
C PHE A 72 4.43 0.82 -5.23
N GLU A 73 4.36 -0.39 -4.70
CA GLU A 73 3.15 -1.20 -4.70
C GLU A 73 2.85 -1.76 -3.31
N VAL A 74 1.58 -1.66 -2.92
CA VAL A 74 1.03 -2.41 -1.78
C VAL A 74 0.13 -3.50 -2.32
N TRP A 75 0.50 -4.75 -2.03
CA TRP A 75 -0.21 -5.95 -2.40
C TRP A 75 -1.03 -6.43 -1.21
N THR A 76 -2.24 -6.85 -1.50
CA THR A 76 -3.13 -7.58 -0.58
C THR A 76 -3.68 -8.78 -1.37
N PRO A 77 -4.17 -9.83 -0.71
CA PRO A 77 -4.78 -10.95 -1.44
C PRO A 77 -5.89 -10.51 -2.42
N PRO A 78 -6.74 -9.52 -2.12
CA PRO A 78 -7.77 -9.07 -3.06
C PRO A 78 -7.29 -8.10 -4.15
N ALA A 79 -6.21 -7.33 -3.94
CA ALA A 79 -5.87 -6.21 -4.81
C ALA A 79 -4.40 -5.76 -4.76
N VAL A 80 -3.98 -5.09 -5.84
CA VAL A 80 -2.71 -4.35 -5.91
C VAL A 80 -2.99 -2.85 -5.97
N SER A 81 -2.37 -2.09 -5.09
CA SER A 81 -2.38 -0.63 -5.07
C SER A 81 -1.04 -0.10 -5.58
N SER A 82 -1.01 0.46 -6.79
CA SER A 82 0.16 1.14 -7.33
C SER A 82 0.15 2.61 -6.94
N VAL A 83 1.20 3.05 -6.27
CA VAL A 83 1.27 4.33 -5.55
C VAL A 83 2.32 5.22 -6.18
N ARG A 84 2.02 6.53 -6.31
CA ARG A 84 2.99 7.50 -6.81
C ARG A 84 2.78 8.85 -6.11
N GLY A 85 3.64 9.20 -5.16
CA GLY A 85 3.57 10.47 -4.43
C GLY A 85 2.23 10.64 -3.70
N THR A 86 1.98 9.85 -2.67
CA THR A 86 0.63 9.69 -2.10
C THR A 86 0.70 9.29 -0.63
N ASP A 87 -0.19 9.88 0.17
CA ASP A 87 -0.52 9.39 1.50
C ASP A 87 -1.77 8.51 1.40
N LEU A 88 -1.66 7.24 1.77
CA LEU A 88 -2.77 6.29 1.74
C LEU A 88 -2.82 5.39 2.97
N ARG A 89 -4.00 4.82 3.20
CA ARG A 89 -4.23 3.72 4.13
C ARG A 89 -4.67 2.50 3.36
N VAL A 90 -4.15 1.34 3.75
CA VAL A 90 -4.61 0.05 3.25
C VAL A 90 -4.92 -0.84 4.45
N GLY A 91 -6.14 -1.36 4.48
CA GLY A 91 -6.57 -2.34 5.48
C GLY A 91 -7.01 -3.62 4.81
N LEU A 92 -6.78 -4.74 5.49
CA LEU A 92 -7.26 -6.06 5.14
C LEU A 92 -8.10 -6.58 6.31
N ASP A 93 -9.26 -7.18 6.02
CA ASP A 93 -10.06 -7.85 7.04
C ASP A 93 -9.37 -9.12 7.56
N GLU A 94 -9.84 -9.65 8.69
CA GLU A 94 -9.23 -10.82 9.33
C GLU A 94 -9.24 -12.07 8.44
N ALA A 95 -10.23 -12.19 7.55
CA ALA A 95 -10.34 -13.29 6.60
C ALA A 95 -9.38 -13.16 5.41
N GLY A 96 -8.78 -11.99 5.17
CA GLY A 96 -7.96 -11.73 3.98
C GLY A 96 -8.76 -11.60 2.69
N GLU A 97 -10.08 -11.49 2.78
CA GLU A 97 -11.00 -11.52 1.64
C GLU A 97 -11.43 -10.12 1.20
N ARG A 98 -11.26 -9.10 2.05
CA ARG A 98 -11.67 -7.74 1.75
C ARG A 98 -10.56 -6.77 2.10
N SER A 99 -10.08 -6.04 1.10
CA SER A 99 -9.19 -4.90 1.30
C SER A 99 -9.91 -3.56 1.09
N ALA A 100 -9.51 -2.56 1.86
CA ALA A 100 -9.91 -1.17 1.70
C ALA A 100 -8.67 -0.32 1.45
N THR A 101 -8.69 0.46 0.38
CA THR A 101 -7.66 1.45 0.05
C THR A 101 -8.27 2.84 0.14
N GLU A 102 -7.71 3.68 0.99
CA GLU A 102 -8.15 5.06 1.25
C GLU A 102 -7.02 6.02 0.92
N VAL A 103 -7.29 7.03 0.10
CA VAL A 103 -6.27 7.96 -0.38
C VAL A 103 -6.51 9.32 0.26
N LEU A 104 -5.57 9.75 1.11
CA LEU A 104 -5.64 11.03 1.80
C LEU A 104 -5.14 12.15 0.89
N THR A 105 -4.01 11.93 0.23
CA THR A 105 -3.39 12.88 -0.71
C THR A 105 -2.88 12.15 -1.95
N GLY A 106 -2.83 12.81 -3.10
CA GLY A 106 -2.31 12.21 -4.33
C GLY A 106 -3.29 11.29 -5.07
N ASN A 107 -2.78 10.22 -5.67
CA ASN A 107 -3.56 9.31 -6.51
C ASN A 107 -3.00 7.89 -6.47
N VAL A 108 -3.89 6.90 -6.35
CA VAL A 108 -3.55 5.48 -6.36
C VAL A 108 -4.30 4.78 -7.46
N ARG A 109 -3.62 3.90 -8.19
CA ARG A 109 -4.26 2.95 -9.09
C ARG A 109 -4.46 1.63 -8.35
N VAL A 110 -5.71 1.28 -8.07
CA VAL A 110 -6.09 0.00 -7.44
C VAL A 110 -6.55 -0.96 -8.53
N ALA A 111 -5.92 -2.13 -8.62
CA ALA A 111 -6.17 -3.13 -9.64
C ALA A 111 -6.54 -4.49 -9.04
N ALA A 112 -7.60 -5.10 -9.57
CA ALA A 112 -8.01 -6.47 -9.31
C ALA A 112 -8.90 -7.00 -10.45
N ARG A 113 -8.88 -8.32 -10.69
CA ARG A 113 -9.69 -8.99 -11.74
C ARG A 113 -9.68 -8.26 -13.09
N SER A 114 -8.49 -7.98 -13.61
CA SER A 114 -8.26 -7.30 -14.90
C SER A 114 -8.85 -5.89 -15.00
N THR A 115 -9.40 -5.36 -13.91
CA THR A 115 -9.97 -4.01 -13.83
C THR A 115 -9.09 -3.18 -12.91
N ALA A 116 -8.92 -1.92 -13.25
CA ALA A 116 -8.24 -0.97 -12.38
C ALA A 116 -9.05 0.30 -12.26
N ARG A 117 -9.01 0.90 -11.07
CA ARG A 117 -9.65 2.17 -10.77
C ARG A 117 -8.62 3.14 -10.22
N SER A 118 -8.71 4.38 -10.67
CA SER A 118 -7.95 5.48 -10.09
C SER A 118 -8.72 6.02 -8.89
N VAL A 119 -8.05 6.11 -7.75
CA VAL A 119 -8.58 6.60 -6.48
C VAL A 119 -7.80 7.87 -6.15
N GLY A 120 -8.47 9.02 -6.21
CA GLY A 120 -7.87 10.31 -5.88
C GLY A 120 -7.97 10.64 -4.39
N ALA A 121 -7.31 11.73 -4.01
CA ALA A 121 -7.39 12.30 -2.66
C ALA A 121 -8.84 12.45 -2.16
N GLY A 122 -9.06 12.13 -0.88
CA GLY A 122 -10.37 12.17 -0.23
C GLY A 122 -11.30 11.03 -0.62
N MET A 123 -10.82 10.02 -1.36
CA MET A 123 -11.61 8.89 -1.83
C MET A 123 -11.08 7.56 -1.31
N GLY A 124 -11.96 6.57 -1.23
CA GLY A 124 -11.61 5.19 -0.93
C GLY A 124 -12.31 4.19 -1.83
N THR A 125 -11.72 3.02 -1.98
CA THR A 125 -12.30 1.87 -2.67
C THR A 125 -12.18 0.63 -1.81
N VAL A 126 -13.14 -0.28 -1.96
CA VAL A 126 -13.08 -1.62 -1.39
C VAL A 126 -12.90 -2.63 -2.52
N THR A 127 -12.10 -3.65 -2.27
CA THR A 127 -11.95 -4.79 -3.18
C THR A 127 -12.23 -6.08 -2.42
N LEU A 128 -13.16 -6.87 -2.94
CA LEU A 128 -13.43 -8.22 -2.45
C LEU A 128 -12.59 -9.21 -3.23
N GLN A 129 -12.18 -10.29 -2.58
CA GLN A 129 -11.39 -11.35 -3.20
C GLN A 129 -12.15 -11.88 -4.42
N GLY A 130 -11.41 -11.94 -5.52
CA GLY A 130 -11.98 -12.39 -6.77
C GLY A 130 -12.96 -11.44 -7.44
N SER A 131 -13.06 -10.18 -7.01
CA SER A 131 -13.87 -9.14 -7.65
C SER A 131 -13.01 -7.97 -8.14
N ALA A 132 -13.56 -7.16 -9.05
CA ALA A 132 -12.94 -5.89 -9.39
C ALA A 132 -13.08 -4.89 -8.22
N PRO A 133 -12.22 -3.86 -8.12
CA PRO A 133 -12.40 -2.80 -7.13
C PRO A 133 -13.75 -2.12 -7.34
N LEU A 134 -14.45 -1.79 -6.26
CA LEU A 134 -15.69 -1.01 -6.33
C LEU A 134 -15.42 0.42 -6.83
N PRO A 135 -16.40 1.12 -7.40
CA PRO A 135 -16.25 2.54 -7.72
C PRO A 135 -15.77 3.33 -6.47
N PRO A 136 -14.76 4.22 -6.61
CA PRO A 136 -14.30 5.02 -5.49
C PRO A 136 -15.42 5.91 -4.94
N ARG A 137 -15.47 6.05 -3.62
CA ARG A 137 -16.42 6.92 -2.92
C ARG A 137 -15.68 7.87 -1.98
N PRO A 138 -16.27 9.02 -1.62
CA PRO A 138 -15.68 9.92 -0.63
C PRO A 138 -15.40 9.19 0.69
N LEU A 139 -14.28 9.53 1.33
CA LEU A 139 -14.00 9.14 2.71
C LEU A 139 -14.98 9.85 3.65
N LEU A 140 -15.21 9.25 4.82
CA LEU A 140 -15.95 9.91 5.87
C LEU A 140 -15.11 11.04 6.44
N ASP A 141 -15.78 12.14 6.82
CA ASP A 141 -15.13 13.19 7.60
C ASP A 141 -14.64 12.58 8.93
N PRO A 142 -13.45 12.97 9.41
CA PRO A 142 -12.85 12.44 10.63
C PRO A 142 -13.65 12.75 11.90
#